data_AF-A0A0F4QW97-F1
#
_entry.id   AF-A0A0F4QW97-F1
#
_cell.length_a   1.000
_cell.length_b   1.000
_cell.length_c   1.000
_cell.angle_alpha   90.00
_cell.angle_beta   90.00
_cell.angle_gamma   90.00
#
_symmetry.space_group_name_H-M   'P 1'
#
loop_
_entity.id
_entity.type
_entity.pdbx_description
1 polymer ?
#
loop_
_entity_poly.entity_id
_entity_poly.type
_entity_poly.pdbx_seq_one_letter_code
_entity_poly.pdbx_strand_id
1 'polypeptide(L)'
;MSNTFATRLKQLRINLGYSQVGFSEILDIPTASYRKYEKDVREPTLSVISKFFLHPATKDNALWLLTGEHPQQSATPQATTEPPMAYHSDMEQSLIGSIASSLEFIAHMKWFTPGSQAGYQDYGHIILRDLKPLLQRGSDASVHEGKKRA
;
A
#
# COMPACT_ATOMS: atom_id res chain seq x y z
N MET A 1 15.28 -7.67 -11.37
CA MET A 1 15.27 -7.58 -9.89
C MET A 1 14.78 -8.92 -9.35
N SER A 2 15.45 -9.54 -8.39
CA SER A 2 15.01 -10.83 -7.83
C SER A 2 13.82 -10.66 -6.88
N ASN A 3 12.74 -11.42 -7.10
CA ASN A 3 11.54 -11.42 -6.25
C ASN A 3 11.65 -12.49 -5.13
N THR A 4 12.69 -12.38 -4.30
CA THR A 4 12.91 -13.30 -3.18
C THR A 4 12.10 -12.88 -1.96
N PHE A 5 11.96 -13.78 -0.98
CA PHE A 5 11.35 -13.43 0.31
C PHE A 5 12.08 -12.26 0.97
N ALA A 6 13.41 -12.26 0.94
CA ALA A 6 14.24 -11.20 1.53
C ALA A 6 13.98 -9.82 0.91
N THR A 7 13.84 -9.74 -0.42
CA THR A 7 13.55 -8.47 -1.10
C THR A 7 12.15 -7.96 -0.79
N ARG A 8 11.15 -8.85 -0.75
CA ARG A 8 9.77 -8.52 -0.36
C ARG A 8 9.66 -8.10 1.10
N LEU A 9 10.36 -8.78 2.00
CA LEU A 9 10.42 -8.41 3.41
C LEU A 9 10.95 -6.99 3.60
N LYS A 10 12.01 -6.65 2.86
CA LYS A 10 12.59 -5.29 2.86
C LYS A 10 11.62 -4.25 2.31
N GLN A 11 10.93 -4.57 1.22
CA GLN A 11 9.91 -3.70 0.62
C GLN A 11 8.74 -3.46 1.58
N LEU A 12 8.21 -4.52 2.20
CA LEU A 12 7.12 -4.42 3.17
C LEU A 12 7.47 -3.42 4.28
N ARG A 13 8.67 -3.58 4.86
CA ARG A 13 9.13 -2.69 5.93
C ARG A 13 9.23 -1.23 5.48
N ILE A 14 9.81 -0.98 4.30
CA ILE A 14 9.98 0.37 3.76
C ILE A 14 8.62 1.02 3.48
N ASN A 15 7.67 0.28 2.90
CA ASN A 15 6.32 0.76 2.61
C ASN A 15 5.56 1.15 3.88
N LEU A 16 5.81 0.44 4.97
CA LEU A 16 5.24 0.74 6.28
C LEU A 16 6.01 1.84 7.05
N GLY A 17 7.09 2.38 6.49
CA GLY A 17 7.86 3.48 7.08
C GLY A 17 8.75 3.10 8.27
N TYR A 18 9.01 1.82 8.50
CA TYR A 18 9.80 1.38 9.67
C TYR A 18 11.30 1.25 9.38
N SER A 19 12.11 1.54 10.40
CA SER A 19 13.52 1.13 10.44
C SER A 19 13.62 -0.38 10.68
N GLN A 20 14.78 -1.00 10.37
CA GLN A 20 14.99 -2.43 10.66
C GLN A 20 14.81 -2.77 12.14
N VAL A 21 15.22 -1.86 13.02
CA VAL A 21 15.10 -2.01 14.48
C VAL A 21 13.63 -1.94 14.86
N GLY A 22 12.92 -0.87 14.49
CA GLY A 22 11.52 -0.68 14.85
C GLY A 22 10.61 -1.77 14.29
N PHE A 23 10.86 -2.24 13.07
CA PHE A 23 10.06 -3.34 12.50
C PHE A 23 10.31 -4.68 13.18
N SER A 24 11.55 -4.92 13.62
CA SER A 24 11.88 -6.13 14.39
C SER A 24 11.25 -6.11 15.79
N GLU A 25 11.12 -4.93 16.40
CA GLU A 25 10.48 -4.73 17.71
C GLU A 25 8.98 -5.01 17.66
N ILE A 26 8.23 -4.42 16.72
CA ILE A 26 6.78 -4.64 16.63
C ILE A 26 6.41 -6.10 16.32
N LEU A 27 7.30 -6.82 15.63
CA LEU A 27 7.12 -8.23 15.31
C LEU A 27 7.69 -9.17 16.37
N ASP A 28 8.29 -8.65 17.44
CA ASP A 28 8.96 -9.45 18.48
C ASP A 28 10.00 -10.42 17.87
N ILE A 29 10.80 -9.93 16.92
CA ILE A 29 11.89 -10.69 16.28
C ILE A 29 13.22 -10.06 16.72
N PRO A 30 14.20 -10.86 17.17
CA PRO A 30 15.53 -10.31 17.46
C PRO A 30 16.11 -9.60 16.24
N THR A 31 16.52 -8.35 16.39
CA THR A 31 16.99 -7.49 15.28
C THR A 31 18.13 -8.12 14.49
N ALA A 32 19.05 -8.82 15.17
CA ALA A 32 20.16 -9.52 14.52
C ALA A 32 19.65 -10.63 13.58
N SER A 33 18.59 -11.35 13.95
CA SER A 33 17.95 -12.36 13.12
C SER A 33 17.19 -11.70 11.97
N TYR A 34 16.41 -10.66 12.25
CA TYR A 34 15.66 -9.91 11.24
C TYR A 34 16.58 -9.39 10.11
N ARG A 35 17.73 -8.81 10.46
CA ARG A 35 18.74 -8.35 9.50
C ARG A 35 19.29 -9.46 8.60
N LYS A 36 19.38 -10.69 9.11
CA LYS A 36 19.82 -11.85 8.30
C LYS A 36 18.74 -12.28 7.32
N TYR A 37 17.46 -12.18 7.71
CA TYR A 37 16.32 -12.48 6.84
C TYR A 37 16.24 -11.50 5.66
N GLU A 38 16.34 -10.19 5.91
CA GLU A 38 16.34 -9.18 4.83
C GLU A 38 17.57 -9.25 3.91
N LYS A 39 18.68 -9.83 4.37
CA LYS A 39 19.91 -10.01 3.59
C LYS A 39 19.98 -11.36 2.87
N ASP A 40 18.95 -12.19 3.00
CA ASP A 40 18.91 -13.54 2.44
C ASP A 40 20.04 -14.45 2.97
N VAL A 41 20.59 -14.12 4.16
CA VAL A 41 21.66 -14.89 4.82
C VAL A 41 21.09 -16.10 5.57
N ARG A 42 19.82 -15.99 5.99
CA ARG A 42 19.11 -17.02 6.73
C ARG A 42 17.63 -16.94 6.38
N GLU A 43 16.99 -18.10 6.24
CA GLU A 43 15.53 -18.15 6.14
C GLU A 43 14.86 -18.09 7.52
N PRO A 44 13.72 -17.38 7.66
CA PRO A 44 12.94 -17.40 8.88
C PRO A 44 12.27 -18.76 9.09
N THR A 45 12.17 -19.19 10.34
CA THR A 45 11.39 -20.37 10.71
C THR A 45 9.90 -20.10 10.57
N LEU A 46 9.07 -21.16 10.47
CA LEU A 46 7.62 -21.02 10.42
C LEU A 46 7.07 -20.21 11.60
N SER A 47 7.62 -20.39 12.82
CA SER A 47 7.24 -19.61 14.00
C SER A 47 7.47 -18.10 13.84
N VAL A 48 8.54 -17.70 13.14
CA VAL A 48 8.82 -16.30 12.82
C VAL A 48 7.89 -15.82 11.71
N ILE A 49 7.65 -16.65 10.70
CA ILE A 49 6.72 -16.36 9.62
C ILE A 49 5.31 -16.05 10.17
N SER A 50 4.82 -16.84 11.13
CA SER A 50 3.52 -16.63 11.77
C SER A 50 3.37 -15.24 12.40
N LYS A 51 4.47 -14.63 12.89
CA LYS A 51 4.40 -13.28 13.47
C LYS A 51 3.98 -12.22 12.44
N PHE A 52 4.38 -12.37 11.18
CA PHE A 52 3.95 -11.47 10.10
C PHE A 52 2.46 -11.62 9.76
N PHE A 53 1.89 -12.82 9.91
CA PHE A 53 0.46 -13.04 9.65
C PHE A 53 -0.45 -12.53 10.76
N LEU A 54 0.03 -12.62 12.00
CA LEU A 54 -0.76 -12.28 13.18
C LEU A 54 -0.71 -10.78 13.50
N HIS A 55 0.33 -10.08 13.05
CA HIS A 55 0.47 -8.66 13.34
C HIS A 55 -0.42 -7.79 12.42
N PRO A 56 -1.24 -6.87 12.97
CA PRO A 56 -2.17 -6.05 12.19
C PRO A 56 -1.51 -5.25 11.06
N ALA A 57 -0.29 -4.74 11.27
CA ALA A 57 0.42 -3.94 10.26
C ALA A 57 0.89 -4.75 9.04
N THR A 58 0.97 -6.08 9.13
CA THR A 58 1.55 -6.94 8.09
C THR A 58 0.60 -7.99 7.56
N LYS A 59 -0.53 -8.25 8.24
CA LYS A 59 -1.52 -9.27 7.91
C LYS A 59 -1.98 -9.20 6.45
N ASP A 60 -2.30 -8.01 5.95
CA ASP A 60 -2.84 -7.83 4.59
C ASP A 60 -1.80 -8.11 3.49
N ASN A 61 -0.52 -8.02 3.84
CA ASN A 61 0.60 -8.24 2.92
C ASN A 61 1.24 -9.63 3.10
N ALA A 62 0.73 -10.45 4.01
CA ALA A 62 1.40 -11.69 4.40
C ALA A 62 1.38 -12.76 3.30
N LEU A 63 0.32 -12.83 2.49
CA LEU A 63 0.26 -13.72 1.32
C LEU A 63 1.33 -13.32 0.29
N TRP A 64 1.34 -12.04 -0.09
CA TRP A 64 2.33 -11.47 -1.00
C TRP A 64 3.77 -11.66 -0.51
N LEU A 65 4.00 -11.48 0.79
CA LEU A 65 5.32 -11.69 1.41
C LEU A 65 5.86 -13.11 1.19
N LEU A 66 4.99 -14.12 1.07
CA LEU A 66 5.37 -15.53 0.88
C LEU A 66 5.36 -15.96 -0.59
N THR A 67 4.28 -15.70 -1.31
CA THR A 67 4.10 -16.18 -2.69
C THR A 67 4.73 -15.24 -3.72
N GLY A 68 4.74 -13.94 -3.43
CA GLY A 68 5.23 -12.89 -4.33
C GLY A 68 4.14 -12.42 -5.28
N GLU A 69 2.97 -13.02 -5.15
CA GLU A 69 1.74 -12.69 -5.84
C GLU A 69 0.93 -11.81 -4.90
N HIS A 70 0.53 -10.63 -5.37
CA HIS A 70 -0.55 -9.94 -4.70
C HIS A 70 -1.78 -10.84 -4.76
N PRO A 71 -2.65 -10.82 -3.73
CA PRO A 71 -3.95 -11.48 -3.85
C PRO A 71 -4.57 -10.99 -5.15
N GLN A 72 -4.66 -11.86 -6.15
CA GLN A 72 -5.55 -11.57 -7.25
C GLN A 72 -6.90 -11.40 -6.59
N GLN A 73 -7.56 -10.29 -6.90
CA GLN A 73 -9.02 -10.26 -6.79
C GLN A 73 -9.49 -11.39 -7.70
N SER A 74 -9.57 -12.59 -7.12
CA SER A 74 -10.18 -13.74 -7.75
C SER A 74 -11.58 -13.25 -8.03
N ALA A 75 -11.93 -13.08 -9.30
CA ALA A 75 -13.33 -13.02 -9.69
C ALA A 75 -13.98 -14.26 -9.06
N THR A 76 -14.72 -14.05 -7.99
CA THR A 76 -15.48 -15.08 -7.30
C THR A 76 -16.43 -15.72 -8.31
N PRO A 77 -16.56 -17.06 -8.39
CA PRO A 77 -17.75 -17.66 -8.95
C PRO A 77 -18.86 -17.56 -7.89
N GLN A 78 -19.36 -16.37 -7.66
CA GLN A 78 -20.67 -16.17 -7.06
C GLN A 78 -21.34 -15.02 -7.77
N ALA A 79 -22.28 -15.38 -8.64
CA ALA A 79 -23.25 -14.48 -9.23
C ALA A 79 -24.06 -13.81 -8.12
N THR A 80 -23.57 -12.69 -7.60
CA THR A 80 -24.37 -11.71 -6.89
C THR A 80 -24.36 -10.48 -7.77
N THR A 81 -25.52 -10.18 -8.33
CA THR A 81 -25.79 -9.02 -9.17
C THR A 81 -25.61 -7.75 -8.33
N GLU A 82 -24.38 -7.26 -8.18
CA GLU A 82 -24.13 -5.95 -7.56
C GLU A 82 -23.78 -4.91 -8.64
N PRO A 83 -24.42 -3.72 -8.61
CA PRO A 83 -24.26 -2.71 -9.64
C PRO A 83 -22.81 -2.17 -9.65
N PRO A 84 -22.09 -2.16 -10.80
CA PRO A 84 -20.63 -1.99 -10.83
C PRO A 84 -20.08 -0.59 -10.53
N MET A 85 -20.89 0.34 -10.00
CA MET A 85 -20.58 1.78 -10.01
C MET A 85 -20.58 2.47 -8.64
N ALA A 86 -21.11 1.84 -7.58
CA ALA A 86 -21.20 2.49 -6.26
C ALA A 86 -19.87 2.46 -5.48
N TYR A 87 -19.19 1.31 -5.46
CA TYR A 87 -18.01 1.10 -4.61
C TYR A 87 -16.82 2.02 -4.92
N HIS A 88 -16.57 2.30 -6.20
CA HIS A 88 -15.49 3.20 -6.60
C HIS A 88 -15.79 4.66 -6.22
N SER A 89 -17.07 5.04 -6.23
CA SER A 89 -17.52 6.38 -5.85
C SER A 89 -17.37 6.60 -4.35
N ASP A 90 -17.66 5.60 -3.52
CA ASP A 90 -17.57 5.72 -2.05
C ASP A 90 -16.12 5.88 -1.58
N MET A 91 -15.19 5.14 -2.18
CA MET A 91 -13.76 5.30 -1.89
C MET A 91 -13.22 6.67 -2.34
N GLU A 92 -13.60 7.13 -3.53
CA GLU A 92 -13.21 8.46 -4.01
C GLU A 92 -13.71 9.55 -3.07
N GLN A 93 -14.97 9.47 -2.63
CA GLN A 93 -15.54 10.44 -1.69
C GLN A 93 -14.86 10.41 -0.32
N SER A 94 -14.53 9.22 0.19
CA SER A 94 -13.77 9.09 1.45
C SER A 94 -12.39 9.74 1.34
N LEU A 95 -11.71 9.59 0.20
CA LEU A 95 -10.39 10.17 -0.03
C LEU A 95 -10.47 11.70 -0.16
N ILE A 96 -11.43 12.20 -0.93
CA ILE A 96 -11.69 13.64 -1.07
C ILE A 96 -11.96 14.25 0.31
N GLY A 97 -12.81 13.61 1.12
CA GLY A 97 -13.08 14.05 2.49
C GLY A 97 -11.82 14.09 3.36
N SER A 98 -10.98 13.06 3.31
CA SER A 98 -9.71 13.01 4.06
C SER A 98 -8.75 14.14 3.65
N ILE A 99 -8.66 14.45 2.35
CA ILE A 99 -7.84 15.55 1.84
C ILE A 99 -8.40 16.89 2.30
N ALA A 100 -9.72 17.09 2.20
CA ALA A 100 -10.39 18.31 2.63
C ALA A 100 -10.14 18.60 4.12
N SER A 101 -10.30 17.61 5.01
CA SER A 101 -10.05 17.77 6.44
C SER A 101 -8.58 18.08 6.75
N SER A 102 -7.64 17.49 6.00
CA SER A 102 -6.21 17.77 6.15
C SER A 102 -5.89 19.21 5.74
N LEU A 103 -6.46 19.68 4.63
CA LEU A 103 -6.29 21.06 4.16
C LEU A 103 -6.92 22.09 5.10
N GLU A 104 -8.07 21.76 5.68
CA GLU A 104 -8.71 22.60 6.69
C GLU A 104 -7.84 22.72 7.94
N PHE A 105 -7.27 21.61 8.44
CA PHE A 105 -6.33 21.63 9.56
C PHE A 105 -5.09 22.50 9.25
N ILE A 106 -4.50 22.35 8.06
CA ILE A 106 -3.33 23.14 7.64
C ILE A 106 -3.67 24.63 7.52
N ALA A 107 -4.88 24.97 7.07
CA ALA A 107 -5.35 26.35 7.04
C ALA A 107 -5.52 26.94 8.46
N HIS A 108 -6.03 26.15 9.42
CA HIS A 108 -6.10 26.54 10.83
C HIS A 108 -4.71 26.78 11.44
N MET A 109 -3.69 26.02 11.00
CA MET A 109 -2.29 26.23 11.35
C MET A 109 -1.67 27.49 10.69
N LYS A 110 -2.45 28.22 9.88
CA LYS A 110 -2.06 29.43 9.14
C LYS A 110 -0.93 29.23 8.14
N TRP A 111 -0.81 28.02 7.58
CA TRP A 111 0.17 27.75 6.52
C TRP A 111 -0.31 28.25 5.16
N PHE A 112 -1.63 28.36 4.96
CA PHE A 112 -2.24 29.06 3.84
C PHE A 112 -3.65 29.52 4.22
N THR A 113 -4.21 30.43 3.43
CA THR A 113 -5.61 30.85 3.52
C THR A 113 -6.34 30.48 2.23
N PRO A 114 -7.43 29.70 2.29
CA PRO A 114 -8.20 29.37 1.10
C PRO A 114 -8.84 30.62 0.50
N GLY A 115 -9.11 30.57 -0.80
CA GLY A 115 -9.85 31.63 -1.49
C GLY A 115 -11.32 31.62 -1.08
N SER A 116 -11.95 32.81 -1.06
CA SER A 116 -13.36 32.98 -0.67
C SER A 116 -14.37 32.19 -1.53
N GLN A 117 -13.97 31.76 -2.73
CA GLN A 117 -14.85 31.13 -3.72
C GLN A 117 -14.74 29.60 -3.77
N ALA A 118 -13.77 28.98 -3.09
CA ALA A 118 -13.51 27.54 -3.16
C ALA A 118 -13.53 26.91 -1.77
N GLY A 119 -14.35 25.87 -1.60
CA GLY A 119 -14.42 25.07 -0.38
C GLY A 119 -13.32 24.01 -0.33
N TYR A 120 -13.06 23.46 0.87
CA TYR A 120 -12.03 22.42 1.07
C TYR A 120 -12.26 21.16 0.22
N GLN A 121 -13.52 20.84 -0.09
CA GLN A 121 -13.91 19.74 -0.98
C GLN A 121 -13.42 19.94 -2.42
N ASP A 122 -13.41 21.18 -2.92
CA ASP A 122 -12.98 21.48 -4.29
C ASP A 122 -11.51 21.13 -4.49
N TYR A 123 -10.68 21.39 -3.48
CA TYR A 123 -9.27 20.98 -3.49
C TYR A 123 -9.12 19.46 -3.50
N GLY A 124 -9.95 18.73 -2.76
CA GLY A 124 -9.97 17.26 -2.78
C GLY A 124 -10.26 16.70 -4.17
N HIS A 125 -11.25 17.27 -4.88
CA HIS A 125 -11.57 16.89 -6.25
C HIS A 125 -10.43 17.19 -7.24
N ILE A 126 -9.79 18.36 -7.13
CA ILE A 126 -8.66 18.75 -7.99
C ILE A 126 -7.48 17.81 -7.78
N ILE A 127 -7.10 17.54 -6.54
CA ILE A 127 -6.00 16.65 -6.20
C ILE A 127 -6.28 15.23 -6.71
N LEU A 128 -7.50 14.73 -6.52
CA LEU A 128 -7.88 13.41 -7.01
C LEU A 128 -7.79 13.33 -8.55
N ARG A 129 -8.24 14.36 -9.27
CA ARG A 129 -8.13 14.44 -10.74
C ARG A 129 -6.67 14.32 -11.20
N ASP A 130 -5.77 15.01 -10.52
CA ASP A 130 -4.35 15.05 -10.90
C ASP A 130 -3.61 13.75 -10.51
N LEU A 131 -4.09 13.04 -9.47
CA LEU A 131 -3.57 11.73 -9.05
C LEU A 131 -4.02 10.56 -9.95
N LYS A 132 -5.27 10.59 -10.46
CA LYS A 132 -5.84 9.54 -11.32
C LYS A 132 -4.89 9.04 -12.44
N PRO A 133 -4.25 9.90 -13.25
CA PRO A 133 -3.34 9.44 -14.31
C PRO A 133 -2.07 8.77 -13.77
N LEU A 134 -1.59 9.14 -12.58
CA LEU A 134 -0.41 8.53 -11.97
C LEU A 134 -0.69 7.13 -11.45
N LEU A 135 -1.90 6.92 -10.91
CA LEU A 135 -2.35 5.60 -10.46
C LEU A 135 -2.50 4.64 -11.65
N GLN A 136 -3.05 5.10 -12.77
CA GLN A 136 -3.24 4.28 -13.98
C GLN A 136 -1.91 3.93 -14.66
N ARG A 137 -0.91 4.80 -14.58
CA ARG A 137 0.43 4.54 -15.15
C ARG A 137 1.20 3.42 -14.44
N GLY A 138 0.91 3.18 -13.15
CA GLY A 138 1.50 2.06 -12.40
C GLY A 138 1.02 0.68 -12.88
N SER A 139 -0.20 0.61 -13.39
CA SER A 139 -0.81 -0.62 -13.94
C SER A 139 -0.34 -0.98 -15.36
N ASP A 140 0.01 0.01 -16.20
CA ASP A 140 0.45 -0.24 -17.59
C ASP A 140 1.95 -0.59 -17.71
N ALA A 141 2.76 -0.25 -16.71
CA ALA A 141 4.19 -0.53 -16.73
C ALA A 141 4.53 -2.04 -16.68
N SER A 142 3.60 -2.90 -16.27
CA SER A 142 3.81 -4.36 -16.24
C SER A 142 3.56 -5.05 -17.60
N VAL A 143 2.98 -4.37 -18.59
CA VAL A 143 2.60 -5.00 -19.87
C VAL A 143 3.71 -4.92 -20.92
N HIS A 144 4.64 -3.97 -20.82
CA HIS A 144 5.62 -3.71 -21.88
C HIS A 144 6.90 -4.58 -21.86
N GLU A 145 7.16 -5.35 -20.80
CA GLU A 145 8.38 -6.19 -20.71
C GLU A 145 8.28 -7.54 -21.46
N GLY A 146 7.10 -7.91 -21.97
CA GLY A 146 6.86 -9.20 -22.63
C GLY A 146 7.12 -9.28 -24.14
N LYS A 147 7.44 -8.17 -24.83
CA LYS A 147 7.40 -8.13 -26.31
C LYS A 147 8.74 -8.04 -27.03
N LYS A 148 9.87 -8.25 -26.35
CA LYS A 148 11.21 -8.23 -26.97
C LYS A 148 11.99 -9.53 -26.76
N ARG A 149 11.42 -10.67 -27.11
CA ARG A 149 12.18 -11.88 -27.47
C ARG A 149 11.41 -12.66 -28.53
N ALA A 150 11.66 -12.31 -29.79
CA ALA A 150 11.45 -13.14 -30.97
C ALA A 150 12.67 -12.94 -31.87
#